data_AF-A0A7C7IAR4-F1
#
_entry.id   AF-A0A7C7IAR4-F1
#
_cell.length_a   1.000
_cell.length_b   1.000
_cell.length_c   1.000
_cell.angle_alpha   90.00
_cell.angle_beta   90.00
_cell.angle_gamma   90.00
#
_symmetry.space_group_name_H-M   'P 1'
#
loop_
_entity.id
_entity.type
_entity.pdbx_description
1 polymer ?
#
loop_
_entity_poly.entity_id
_entity_poly.type
_entity_poly.pdbx_seq_one_letter_code
_entity_poly.pdbx_strand_id
1 'polypeptide(L)'
;MPKVLRTAVSFVFLSVVVLAAGGGDFRPSPLDLAVSPYKYSLLQWELSNFLDKWVRQAGVLLPWTSEDGRSAKNQLAQEFFELGRQQREVEQRLLYPAATREPLSAEEKRSLRAQIEAIEERRRAMRPQVEEAVEAEISSILGEANFKSRIGLIFPPVDTVYSSSPTVLVLSPRDRIHRQKAILLAPG
;
A
#
# COMPACT_ATOMS: atom_id res chain seq x y z
N MET A 1 32.57 28.22 -20.88
CA MET A 1 31.25 27.76 -21.37
C MET A 1 31.09 26.22 -21.31
N PRO A 2 30.81 25.59 -20.14
CA PRO A 2 30.48 24.15 -20.15
C PRO A 2 29.23 23.73 -19.35
N LYS A 3 28.69 24.58 -18.45
CA LYS A 3 27.57 24.19 -17.57
C LYS A 3 26.24 24.12 -18.32
N VAL A 4 25.94 25.15 -19.12
CA VAL A 4 24.69 25.25 -19.89
C VAL A 4 24.57 24.15 -20.95
N LEU A 5 25.69 23.83 -21.62
CA LEU A 5 25.74 22.77 -22.62
C LEU A 5 25.57 21.38 -21.99
N ARG A 6 26.18 21.12 -20.83
CA ARG A 6 25.99 19.86 -20.08
C ARG A 6 24.54 19.70 -19.63
N THR A 7 23.92 20.75 -19.08
CA THR A 7 22.50 20.68 -18.69
C THR A 7 21.59 20.45 -19.89
N ALA A 8 21.84 21.09 -21.03
CA ALA A 8 21.07 20.89 -22.25
C ALA A 8 21.19 19.44 -22.76
N VAL A 9 22.41 18.90 -22.81
CA VAL A 9 22.65 17.50 -23.23
C VAL A 9 22.00 16.50 -22.27
N SER A 10 22.06 16.74 -20.95
CA SER A 10 21.38 15.89 -19.97
C SER A 10 19.86 15.94 -20.11
N PHE A 11 19.27 17.10 -20.38
CA PHE A 11 17.84 17.22 -20.64
C PHE A 11 17.43 16.47 -21.90
N VAL A 12 18.17 16.63 -23.00
CA VAL A 12 17.90 15.91 -24.26
C VAL A 12 18.02 14.40 -24.06
N PHE A 13 19.06 13.94 -23.36
CA PHE A 13 19.24 12.52 -23.05
C PHE A 13 18.08 11.97 -22.21
N LEU A 14 17.66 12.69 -21.17
CA LEU A 14 16.51 12.31 -20.35
C LEU A 14 15.23 12.25 -21.17
N SER A 15 14.97 13.23 -22.03
CA SER A 15 13.82 13.23 -22.94
C SER A 15 13.83 12.04 -23.90
N VAL A 16 15.00 11.70 -24.46
CA VAL A 16 15.15 10.53 -25.35
C VAL A 16 14.89 9.22 -24.59
N VAL A 17 15.38 9.09 -23.35
CA VAL A 17 15.12 7.91 -22.51
C VAL A 17 13.63 7.77 -22.18
N VAL A 18 12.95 8.86 -21.84
CA VAL A 18 11.50 8.87 -21.57
C VAL A 18 10.69 8.48 -22.82
N LEU A 19 11.05 9.03 -23.98
CA LEU A 19 10.38 8.70 -25.25
C LEU A 19 10.65 7.26 -25.69
N ALA A 20 11.87 6.75 -25.50
CA ALA A 20 12.23 5.37 -25.83
C ALA A 20 11.54 4.36 -24.90
N ALA A 21 11.40 4.68 -23.61
CA ALA A 21 10.67 3.85 -22.65
C ALA A 21 9.14 3.85 -22.89
N GLY A 22 8.60 4.92 -23.50
CA GLY A 22 7.18 5.02 -23.88
C GLY A 22 6.80 4.31 -25.18
N GLY A 23 7.76 3.79 -25.94
CA GLY A 23 7.57 3.14 -27.24
C GLY A 23 7.01 1.71 -27.20
N GLY A 24 6.31 1.32 -26.14
CA GLY A 24 5.55 0.07 -26.11
C GLY A 24 4.31 0.18 -26.98
N ASP A 25 3.97 -0.86 -27.75
CA ASP A 25 2.82 -0.92 -28.64
C ASP A 25 1.52 -0.83 -27.81
N PHE A 26 1.09 0.40 -27.50
CA PHE A 26 -0.06 0.67 -26.63
C PHE A 26 -1.34 0.56 -27.45
N ARG A 27 -1.74 -0.68 -27.76
CA ARG A 27 -3.00 -1.01 -28.42
C ARG A 27 -3.96 -1.59 -27.39
N PRO A 28 -4.70 -0.76 -26.64
CA PRO A 28 -5.57 -1.25 -25.59
C PRO A 28 -6.69 -2.10 -26.19
N SER A 29 -6.91 -3.30 -25.65
CA SER A 29 -8.08 -4.10 -26.02
C SER A 29 -9.38 -3.41 -25.57
N PRO A 30 -10.55 -3.76 -26.14
CA PRO A 30 -11.84 -3.22 -25.68
C PRO A 30 -12.07 -3.39 -24.18
N LEU A 31 -11.60 -4.52 -23.63
CA LEU A 31 -11.60 -4.77 -22.20
C LEU A 31 -10.69 -3.80 -21.43
N ASP A 32 -9.47 -3.55 -21.93
CA ASP A 32 -8.53 -2.63 -21.27
C ASP A 32 -9.07 -1.21 -21.19
N LEU A 33 -9.81 -0.77 -22.20
CA LEU A 33 -10.52 0.51 -22.20
C LEU A 33 -11.67 0.50 -21.20
N ALA A 34 -12.51 -0.55 -21.21
CA ALA A 34 -13.65 -0.66 -20.31
C ALA A 34 -13.25 -0.66 -18.83
N VAL A 35 -12.14 -1.32 -18.49
CA VAL A 35 -11.64 -1.39 -17.10
C VAL A 35 -10.67 -0.28 -16.75
N SER A 36 -10.26 0.57 -17.70
CA SER A 36 -9.25 1.61 -17.49
C SER A 36 -9.52 2.53 -16.28
N PRO A 37 -10.77 2.97 -15.99
CA PRO A 37 -11.02 3.85 -14.84
C PRO A 37 -10.89 3.14 -13.50
N TYR A 38 -10.94 1.81 -13.51
CA TYR A 38 -10.97 0.97 -12.32
C TYR A 38 -9.65 0.26 -12.07
N LYS A 39 -8.65 0.37 -12.96
CA LYS A 39 -7.37 -0.32 -12.80
C LYS A 39 -6.59 0.23 -11.62
N TYR A 40 -6.08 -0.67 -10.79
CA TYR A 40 -5.06 -0.32 -9.79
C TYR A 40 -3.73 -0.08 -10.52
N SER A 41 -3.12 1.08 -10.31
CA SER A 41 -1.82 1.44 -10.87
C SER A 41 -0.78 1.55 -9.77
N LEU A 42 0.19 0.63 -9.77
CA LEU A 42 1.30 0.65 -8.83
C LEU A 42 2.15 1.91 -9.02
N LEU A 43 2.45 2.30 -10.27
CA LEU A 43 3.22 3.51 -10.57
C LEU A 43 2.52 4.79 -10.09
N GLN A 44 1.20 4.87 -10.25
CA GLN A 44 0.43 6.02 -9.76
C GLN A 44 0.47 6.08 -8.23
N TRP A 45 0.32 4.93 -7.57
CA TRP A 45 0.44 4.84 -6.12
C TRP A 45 1.84 5.20 -5.63
N GLU A 46 2.89 4.70 -6.29
CA GLU A 46 4.29 5.00 -5.97
C GLU A 46 4.51 6.51 -6.05
N LEU A 47 4.14 7.16 -7.15
CA LEU A 47 4.37 8.59 -7.32
C LEU A 47 3.60 9.46 -6.30
N SER A 48 2.36 9.08 -5.94
CA SER A 48 1.55 9.85 -5.00
C SER A 48 2.00 9.70 -3.54
N ASN A 49 2.48 8.54 -3.14
CA ASN A 49 2.85 8.28 -1.73
C ASN A 49 4.32 8.57 -1.48
N PHE A 50 5.20 8.18 -2.40
CA PHE A 50 6.64 8.40 -2.30
C PHE A 50 6.94 9.89 -2.11
N LEU A 51 6.62 10.75 -3.07
CA LEU A 51 7.09 12.15 -3.00
C LEU A 51 6.56 12.92 -1.79
N ASP A 52 5.31 12.70 -1.38
CA ASP A 52 4.68 13.45 -0.29
C ASP A 52 5.27 13.10 1.09
N LYS A 53 5.54 11.83 1.36
CA LYS A 53 6.18 11.41 2.61
C LYS A 53 7.69 11.68 2.61
N TRP A 54 8.36 11.55 1.47
CA TRP A 54 9.80 11.82 1.32
C TRP A 54 10.19 13.26 1.67
N VAL A 55 9.38 14.25 1.26
CA VAL A 55 9.64 15.66 1.60
C VAL A 55 9.54 15.91 3.11
N ARG A 56 8.64 15.21 3.82
CA ARG A 56 8.52 15.29 5.29
C ARG A 56 9.65 14.55 6.01
N GLN A 57 9.99 13.34 5.54
CA GLN A 57 11.01 12.49 6.16
C GLN A 57 12.44 12.98 5.91
N ALA A 58 12.72 13.65 4.79
CA ALA A 58 14.05 14.15 4.45
C ALA A 58 14.60 15.16 5.48
N GLY A 59 13.72 15.87 6.19
CA GLY A 59 14.10 16.71 7.33
C GLY A 59 14.42 15.95 8.62
N VAL A 60 14.01 14.68 8.72
CA VAL A 60 14.09 13.82 9.91
C VAL A 60 15.19 12.75 9.79
N LEU A 61 15.77 12.53 8.59
CA LEU A 61 16.84 11.56 8.30
C LEU A 61 18.21 11.85 8.98
N LEU A 62 18.25 12.74 9.96
CA LEU A 62 19.39 12.85 10.87
C LEU A 62 19.39 11.64 11.83
N PRO A 63 20.56 11.05 12.12
CA PRO A 63 20.71 9.72 12.76
C PRO A 63 20.31 9.65 14.26
N TRP A 64 19.42 10.52 14.73
CA TRP A 64 19.13 10.74 16.16
C TRP A 64 17.76 10.22 16.65
N THR A 65 17.01 9.44 15.87
CA THR A 65 15.74 8.87 16.34
C THR A 65 15.91 7.49 16.98
N SER A 66 16.46 7.54 18.20
CA SER A 66 16.14 6.72 19.39
C SER A 66 15.69 5.26 19.21
N GLU A 67 16.57 4.33 19.59
CA GLU A 67 16.27 2.92 19.90
C GLU A 67 15.26 2.74 21.05
N ASP A 68 15.07 3.77 21.88
CA ASP A 68 14.33 3.71 23.15
C ASP A 68 12.81 3.45 23.01
N GLY A 69 12.28 3.45 21.77
CA GLY A 69 10.84 3.25 21.50
C GLY A 69 10.48 1.93 20.80
N ARG A 70 11.44 1.06 20.46
CA ARG A 70 11.19 -0.12 19.61
C ARG A 70 10.15 -1.09 20.19
N SER A 71 10.19 -1.35 21.50
CA SER A 71 9.23 -2.25 22.17
C SER A 71 7.79 -1.70 22.14
N ALA A 72 7.63 -0.41 22.41
CA ALA A 72 6.33 0.28 22.35
C ALA A 72 5.78 0.31 20.91
N LYS A 73 6.64 0.58 19.92
CA LYS A 73 6.30 0.53 18.49
C LYS A 73 5.84 -0.87 18.06
N ASN A 74 6.53 -1.92 18.53
CA ASN A 74 6.16 -3.30 18.25
C ASN A 74 4.82 -3.69 18.88
N GLN A 75 4.57 -3.27 20.13
CA GLN A 75 3.30 -3.51 20.80
C GLN A 75 2.14 -2.83 20.06
N LEU A 76 2.35 -1.59 19.59
CA LEU A 76 1.37 -0.86 18.81
C LEU A 76 1.04 -1.53 17.47
N ALA A 77 2.06 -2.05 16.77
CA ALA A 77 1.86 -2.83 15.56
C ALA A 77 1.09 -4.14 15.83
N GLN A 78 1.42 -4.86 16.91
CA GLN A 78 0.72 -6.08 17.32
C GLN A 78 -0.76 -5.82 17.61
N GLU A 79 -1.07 -4.75 18.35
CA GLU A 79 -2.45 -4.35 18.65
C GLU A 79 -3.24 -4.04 17.37
N PHE A 80 -2.64 -3.32 16.43
CA PHE A 80 -3.27 -3.01 15.15
C PHE A 80 -3.61 -4.27 14.33
N PHE A 81 -2.70 -5.25 14.27
CA PHE A 81 -2.97 -6.50 13.57
C PHE A 81 -3.98 -7.38 14.30
N GLU A 82 -3.99 -7.34 15.63
CA GLU A 82 -4.98 -8.04 16.45
C GLU A 82 -6.39 -7.49 16.21
N LEU A 83 -6.56 -6.17 16.20
CA LEU A 83 -7.82 -5.53 15.83
C LEU A 83 -8.29 -5.96 14.44
N GLY A 84 -7.37 -6.13 13.49
CA GLY A 84 -7.69 -6.66 12.16
C GLY A 84 -8.17 -8.12 12.17
N ARG A 85 -7.68 -8.95 13.11
CA ARG A 85 -8.21 -10.31 13.32
C ARG A 85 -9.61 -10.29 13.91
N GLN A 86 -9.81 -9.48 14.95
CA GLN A 86 -11.11 -9.33 15.62
C GLN A 86 -12.17 -8.81 14.65
N GLN A 87 -11.85 -7.81 13.83
CA GLN A 87 -12.76 -7.30 12.81
C GLN A 87 -13.25 -8.42 11.87
N ARG A 88 -12.33 -9.23 11.34
CA ARG A 88 -12.68 -10.36 10.45
C ARG A 88 -13.57 -11.39 11.13
N GLU A 89 -13.34 -11.67 12.41
CA GLU A 89 -14.18 -12.59 13.18
C GLU A 89 -15.61 -12.06 13.34
N VAL A 90 -15.77 -10.77 13.66
CA VAL A 90 -17.07 -10.12 13.80
C VAL A 90 -17.80 -10.04 12.45
N GLU A 91 -17.10 -9.69 11.37
CA GLU A 91 -17.62 -9.71 10.01
C GLU A 91 -18.09 -11.10 9.58
N GLN A 92 -17.31 -12.14 9.90
CA GLN A 92 -17.68 -13.51 9.58
C GLN A 92 -18.94 -13.95 10.30
N ARG A 93 -19.12 -13.57 11.57
CA ARG A 93 -20.36 -13.82 12.34
C ARG A 93 -21.56 -13.10 11.73
N LEU A 94 -21.36 -11.89 11.20
CA LEU A 94 -22.41 -11.10 10.56
C LEU A 94 -22.83 -11.68 9.19
N LEU A 95 -21.87 -12.14 8.38
CA LEU A 95 -22.10 -12.68 7.03
C LEU A 95 -22.56 -14.14 7.04
N TYR A 96 -22.03 -14.94 7.96
CA TYR A 96 -22.31 -16.36 8.09
C TYR A 96 -22.76 -16.67 9.53
N PRO A 97 -24.00 -16.31 9.90
CA PRO A 97 -24.60 -16.79 11.14
C PRO A 97 -24.48 -18.31 11.18
N ALA A 98 -24.01 -18.88 12.30
CA ALA A 98 -23.78 -20.31 12.41
C ALA A 98 -24.95 -21.12 11.85
N ALA A 99 -24.67 -22.24 11.18
CA ALA A 99 -25.66 -23.13 10.55
C ALA A 99 -26.73 -23.69 11.52
N THR A 100 -26.67 -23.33 12.81
CA THR A 100 -27.57 -23.73 13.87
C THR A 100 -28.73 -22.72 14.04
N ARG A 101 -29.72 -22.89 13.15
CA ARG A 101 -31.18 -22.75 13.34
C ARG A 101 -31.89 -21.42 13.62
N GLU A 102 -31.28 -20.26 13.89
CA GLU A 102 -32.05 -19.00 13.85
C GLU A 102 -31.31 -17.83 13.17
N PRO A 103 -32.01 -17.04 12.32
CA PRO A 103 -31.43 -15.83 11.75
C PRO A 103 -31.17 -14.81 12.86
N LEU A 104 -29.98 -14.19 12.84
CA LEU A 104 -29.64 -13.10 13.76
C LEU A 104 -30.76 -12.06 13.85
N SER A 105 -31.12 -11.69 15.07
CA SER A 105 -32.07 -10.62 15.34
C SER A 105 -31.56 -9.29 14.77
N ALA A 106 -32.48 -8.37 14.48
CA ALA A 106 -32.13 -7.02 14.01
C ALA A 106 -31.21 -6.29 15.00
N GLU A 107 -31.40 -6.53 16.30
CA GLU A 107 -30.59 -5.92 17.36
C GLU A 107 -29.16 -6.49 17.40
N GLU A 108 -29.02 -7.81 17.23
CA GLU A 108 -27.70 -8.46 17.16
C GLU A 108 -26.93 -8.01 15.91
N LYS A 109 -27.61 -7.86 14.77
CA LYS A 109 -26.98 -7.30 13.56
C LYS A 109 -26.50 -5.87 13.77
N ARG A 110 -27.29 -5.05 14.49
CA ARG A 110 -26.90 -3.66 14.82
C ARG A 110 -25.70 -3.63 15.76
N SER A 111 -25.67 -4.46 16.80
CA SER A 111 -24.56 -4.51 17.76
C SER A 111 -23.26 -5.01 17.12
N LEU A 112 -23.31 -5.99 16.20
CA LEU A 112 -22.15 -6.44 15.45
C LEU A 112 -21.62 -5.36 14.50
N ARG A 113 -22.50 -4.62 13.82
CA ARG A 113 -22.11 -3.49 12.96
C ARG A 113 -21.44 -2.38 13.76
N ALA A 114 -22.00 -2.02 14.92
CA ALA A 114 -21.40 -1.04 15.81
C ALA A 114 -20.00 -1.47 16.31
N GLN A 115 -19.80 -2.77 16.57
CA GLN A 115 -18.49 -3.31 16.93
C GLN A 115 -17.47 -3.20 15.78
N ILE A 116 -17.89 -3.51 14.54
CA ILE A 116 -17.03 -3.34 13.36
C ILE A 116 -16.61 -1.88 13.22
N GLU A 117 -17.56 -0.95 13.31
CA GLU A 117 -17.30 0.49 13.20
C GLU A 117 -16.32 0.98 14.28
N ALA A 118 -16.51 0.57 15.54
CA ALA A 118 -15.61 0.93 16.63
C ALA A 118 -14.18 0.37 16.43
N ILE A 119 -14.05 -0.87 15.92
CA ILE A 119 -12.75 -1.45 15.59
C ILE A 119 -12.09 -0.68 14.44
N GLU A 120 -12.85 -0.34 13.39
CA GLU A 120 -12.33 0.45 12.27
C GLU A 120 -11.85 1.83 12.71
N GLU A 121 -12.59 2.54 13.56
CA GLU A 121 -12.18 3.82 14.11
C GLU A 121 -10.86 3.72 14.86
N ARG A 122 -10.74 2.73 15.75
CA ARG A 122 -9.51 2.49 16.51
C ARG A 122 -8.33 2.18 15.58
N ARG A 123 -8.54 1.35 14.56
CA ARG A 123 -7.51 1.04 13.56
C ARG A 123 -7.12 2.26 12.73
N ARG A 124 -8.09 3.10 12.33
CA ARG A 124 -7.82 4.35 11.61
C ARG A 124 -6.95 5.31 12.43
N ALA A 125 -7.21 5.42 13.73
CA ALA A 125 -6.43 6.27 14.64
C ALA A 125 -4.99 5.75 14.86
N MET A 126 -4.81 4.42 14.93
CA MET A 126 -3.49 3.81 15.12
C MET A 126 -2.63 3.79 13.86
N ARG A 127 -3.25 3.74 12.67
CA ARG A 127 -2.56 3.50 11.40
C ARG A 127 -1.28 4.35 11.19
N PRO A 128 -1.26 5.68 11.39
CA PRO A 128 -0.05 6.48 11.16
C PRO A 128 1.13 6.04 12.02
N GLN A 129 0.87 5.70 13.28
CA GLN A 129 1.89 5.26 14.24
C GLN A 129 2.42 3.86 13.91
N VAL A 130 1.56 2.98 13.38
CA VAL A 130 1.95 1.64 12.92
C VAL A 130 2.80 1.72 11.66
N GLU A 131 2.42 2.58 10.70
CA GLU A 131 3.22 2.81 9.48
C GLU A 131 4.62 3.29 9.83
N GLU A 132 4.73 4.30 10.71
CA GLU A 132 6.04 4.78 11.19
C GLU A 132 6.84 3.68 11.91
N ALA A 133 6.17 2.87 12.75
CA ALA A 133 6.82 1.76 13.44
C ALA A 133 7.42 0.74 12.45
N VAL A 134 6.68 0.36 11.42
CA VAL A 134 7.15 -0.59 10.40
C VAL A 134 8.23 0.01 9.51
N GLU A 135 8.08 1.28 9.09
CA GLU A 135 9.09 1.99 8.32
C GLU A 135 10.42 2.09 9.07
N ALA A 136 10.38 2.39 10.37
CA ALA A 136 11.56 2.48 11.22
C ALA A 136 12.25 1.11 11.37
N GLU A 137 11.49 0.04 11.54
CA GLU A 137 12.04 -1.32 11.68
C GLU A 137 12.72 -1.78 10.38
N ILE A 138 12.05 -1.61 9.24
CA ILE A 138 12.63 -1.93 7.93
C ILE A 138 13.88 -1.07 7.68
N SER A 139 13.84 0.21 8.04
CA SER A 139 15.00 1.11 7.91
C SER A 139 16.19 0.67 8.76
N SER A 140 15.95 0.20 10.00
CA SER A 140 17.01 -0.36 10.85
C SER A 140 17.67 -1.57 10.18
N ILE A 141 16.85 -2.52 9.71
CA ILE A 141 17.32 -3.75 9.05
C ILE A 141 18.11 -3.42 7.78
N LEU A 142 17.63 -2.49 6.95
CA LEU A 142 18.36 -2.03 5.76
C LEU A 142 19.68 -1.33 6.13
N GLY A 143 19.68 -0.59 7.23
CA GLY A 143 20.86 0.03 7.78
C GLY A 143 21.94 -0.98 8.18
N GLU A 144 21.54 -2.07 8.82
CA GLU A 144 22.41 -3.21 9.18
C GLU A 144 22.86 -4.01 7.95
N ALA A 145 22.00 -4.14 6.94
CA ALA A 145 22.29 -4.82 5.69
C ALA A 145 23.16 -4.01 4.71
N ASN A 146 23.78 -2.92 5.15
CA ASN A 146 24.64 -2.04 4.35
C ASN A 146 23.97 -1.36 3.14
N PHE A 147 22.66 -1.13 3.18
CA PHE A 147 21.94 -0.31 2.19
C PHE A 147 22.11 1.20 2.41
N LYS A 148 22.97 1.60 3.36
CA LYS A 148 23.37 2.99 3.55
C LYS A 148 24.25 3.43 2.38
N SER A 149 23.81 4.45 1.67
CA SER A 149 24.63 5.17 0.70
C SER A 149 25.87 5.79 1.36
N ARG A 150 26.84 6.19 0.55
CA ARG A 150 28.08 6.86 1.02
C ARG A 150 27.83 8.15 1.81
N ILE A 151 26.64 8.73 1.69
CA ILE A 151 26.20 9.95 2.38
C ILE A 151 25.31 9.66 3.61
N GLY A 152 25.19 8.39 4.02
CA GLY A 152 24.44 7.97 5.21
C GLY A 152 22.94 7.75 5.01
N LEU A 153 22.42 7.97 3.80
CA LEU A 153 20.99 7.77 3.48
C LEU A 153 20.71 6.34 3.04
N ILE A 154 19.60 5.74 3.50
CA ILE A 154 19.13 4.42 3.01
C ILE A 154 18.50 4.60 1.62
N PHE A 155 18.90 3.76 0.67
CA PHE A 155 18.33 3.75 -0.69
C PHE A 155 18.16 2.30 -1.21
N PRO A 156 17.02 1.94 -1.83
CA PRO A 156 15.82 2.74 -2.03
C PRO A 156 15.12 2.98 -0.71
N PRO A 157 14.31 4.03 -0.62
CA PRO A 157 14.00 4.48 0.69
C PRO A 157 12.58 4.05 1.12
N VAL A 158 12.38 3.82 2.42
CA VAL A 158 11.25 3.05 2.92
C VAL A 158 10.03 3.93 3.13
N ASP A 159 8.90 3.52 2.55
CA ASP A 159 7.58 4.10 2.78
C ASP A 159 6.57 2.96 2.82
N THR A 160 5.70 2.95 3.84
CA THR A 160 4.63 1.94 3.96
C THR A 160 3.28 2.60 4.16
N VAL A 161 2.26 2.09 3.47
CA VAL A 161 0.88 2.56 3.63
C VAL A 161 -0.04 1.36 3.80
N TYR A 162 -0.82 1.34 4.87
CA TYR A 162 -1.85 0.33 5.06
C TYR A 162 -3.13 0.75 4.33
N SER A 163 -3.41 0.06 3.23
CA SER A 163 -4.60 0.24 2.41
C SER A 163 -5.31 -1.11 2.19
N SER A 164 -6.58 -1.03 1.75
CA SER A 164 -7.33 -2.21 1.34
C SER A 164 -6.63 -2.89 0.17
N SER A 165 -6.59 -4.23 0.18
CA SER A 165 -6.03 -5.00 -0.94
C SER A 165 -6.77 -4.65 -2.24
N PRO A 166 -6.06 -4.51 -3.38
CA PRO A 166 -6.71 -4.41 -4.67
C PRO A 166 -7.57 -5.65 -4.93
N THR A 167 -8.67 -5.47 -5.65
CA THR A 167 -9.52 -6.58 -6.10
C THR A 167 -9.01 -7.12 -7.43
N VAL A 168 -9.34 -8.38 -7.77
CA VAL A 168 -8.86 -9.02 -9.00
C VAL A 168 -10.04 -9.36 -9.91
N LEU A 169 -10.08 -8.75 -11.09
CA LEU A 169 -10.96 -9.17 -12.17
C LEU A 169 -10.31 -10.29 -12.96
N VAL A 170 -10.92 -11.47 -12.92
CA VAL A 170 -10.48 -12.64 -13.67
C VAL A 170 -11.38 -12.87 -14.87
N LEU A 171 -10.80 -12.92 -16.07
CA LEU A 171 -11.48 -13.44 -17.24
C LEU A 171 -11.28 -14.95 -17.35
N SER A 172 -12.39 -15.67 -17.50
CA SER A 172 -12.40 -17.12 -17.75
C SER A 172 -13.34 -17.47 -18.90
N PRO A 173 -12.99 -18.44 -19.76
CA PRO A 173 -13.94 -19.06 -20.68
C PRO A 173 -15.12 -19.66 -19.94
N ARG A 174 -16.26 -19.80 -20.62
CA ARG A 174 -17.48 -20.42 -20.06
C ARG A 174 -17.45 -21.93 -20.09
N ASP A 175 -16.72 -22.50 -21.05
CA ASP A 175 -16.61 -23.94 -21.33
C ASP A 175 -15.59 -24.64 -20.44
N ARG A 176 -14.67 -23.90 -19.80
CA ARG A 176 -13.67 -24.44 -18.88
C ARG A 176 -13.25 -23.43 -17.83
N ILE A 177 -12.92 -23.93 -16.64
CA ILE A 177 -12.29 -23.13 -15.59
C ILE A 177 -10.85 -22.85 -16.02
N HIS A 178 -10.59 -21.68 -16.57
CA HIS A 178 -9.27 -21.29 -17.04
C HIS A 178 -9.07 -19.78 -16.96
N ARG A 179 -8.03 -19.33 -16.26
CA ARG A 179 -7.73 -17.90 -16.14
C ARG A 179 -7.04 -17.37 -17.39
N GLN A 180 -7.79 -16.68 -18.27
CA GLN A 180 -7.26 -16.03 -19.46
C GLN A 180 -6.52 -14.72 -19.16
N LYS A 181 -7.09 -13.90 -18.27
CA LYS A 181 -6.51 -12.61 -17.88
C LYS A 181 -6.85 -12.31 -16.43
N ALA A 182 -5.92 -11.68 -15.72
CA ALA A 182 -6.14 -11.14 -14.40
C ALA A 182 -5.82 -9.64 -14.45
N ILE A 183 -6.73 -8.82 -13.95
CA ILE A 183 -6.58 -7.37 -13.91
C ILE A 183 -6.78 -6.94 -12.46
N LEU A 184 -5.82 -6.22 -11.90
CA LEU A 184 -5.96 -5.59 -10.59
C LEU A 184 -6.86 -4.36 -10.73
N LEU A 185 -7.89 -4.30 -9.89
CA LEU A 185 -8.79 -3.18 -9.78
C LEU A 185 -8.53 -2.43 -8.48
N ALA A 186 -8.74 -1.12 -8.52
CA ALA A 186 -8.71 -0.27 -7.34
C ALA A 186 -9.67 -0.83 -6.29
N PRO A 187 -9.28 -0.80 -5.01
CA PRO A 187 -10.20 -1.16 -3.93
C PRO A 187 -11.42 -0.22 -3.98
N GLY A 188 -12.61 -0.81 -3.90
CA GLY A 188 -13.90 -0.10 -3.87
C GLY A 188 -14.44 0.04 -2.45
#